data_AF-D5U1M7-F1
#
_entry.id   AF-D5U1M7-F1
#
_cell.length_a   1.000
_cell.length_b   1.000
_cell.length_c   1.000
_cell.angle_alpha   90.00
_cell.angle_beta   90.00
_cell.angle_gamma   90.00
#
_symmetry.space_group_name_H-M   'P 1'
#
loop_
_entity.id
_entity.type
_entity.pdbx_description
1 polymer ?
#
loop_
_entity_poly.entity_id
_entity_poly.type
_entity_poly.pdbx_seq_one_letter_code
_entity_poly.pdbx_strand_id
1 'polypeptide(L)'
;MREKTKRIIQILYVVFIISFSNGGRFLPTPLGFFTVSGFSMYPTLKPGDLVIGVGTYISPYKEGDVVIYCRNISTCIVHRLMLVNNTYAITKGDYNPSNDPPITLDSIRFKVIGSVPLLIWLPLAVASLIFIFFPINPGKGFKQPFVLETFVFLIFLLVNLAYLTIYVLQTPPALTRIPLPTVGLATLATEKGYSTIIIDYRLTGLSIRGVEECLLIAQSLTTQCSRYSVSGNRILVDPPADFYRQLYDNNLSAFIVKLTLSLDQGTLVGKYPFVLEWKKPELVIVNDKLVLSNPNPVPIEIIGYRIRSYTENPRTLHVDEVKEYSSSGFTLQPFETREIDLAWTLSTSYVEVKYIFMNQTFTWVGRLDK
;
A
#
# COMPACT_ATOMS: atom_id res chain seq x y z
N MET A 1 -1.42 -37.76 60.51
CA MET A 1 -2.45 -36.70 60.32
C MET A 1 -3.82 -37.37 60.26
N ARG A 2 -4.83 -36.87 61.01
CA ARG A 2 -6.21 -37.39 60.93
C ARG A 2 -6.72 -37.12 59.51
N GLU A 3 -7.38 -38.07 58.84
CA GLU A 3 -7.86 -37.93 57.44
C GLU A 3 -8.62 -36.62 57.19
N LYS A 4 -9.40 -36.15 58.18
CA LYS A 4 -10.05 -34.83 58.15
C LYS A 4 -9.07 -33.66 58.02
N THR A 5 -7.95 -33.68 58.76
CA THR A 5 -6.92 -32.62 58.71
C THR A 5 -6.24 -32.58 57.34
N LYS A 6 -5.97 -33.75 56.74
CA LYS A 6 -5.37 -33.84 55.40
C LYS A 6 -6.29 -33.23 54.34
N ARG A 7 -7.60 -33.54 54.37
CA ARG A 7 -8.60 -32.96 53.47
C ARG A 7 -8.73 -31.45 53.61
N ILE A 8 -8.73 -30.93 54.84
CA ILE A 8 -8.78 -29.49 55.08
C ILE A 8 -7.56 -28.79 54.46
N ILE A 9 -6.36 -29.36 54.64
CA ILE A 9 -5.13 -28.82 54.04
C ILE A 9 -5.21 -28.83 52.51
N GLN A 10 -5.70 -29.91 51.90
CA GLN A 10 -5.87 -29.99 50.44
C GLN A 10 -6.86 -28.93 49.92
N ILE A 11 -8.00 -28.76 50.59
CA ILE A 11 -8.99 -27.73 50.21
C ILE A 11 -8.37 -26.33 50.35
N LEU A 12 -7.72 -26.04 51.47
CA LEU A 12 -7.05 -24.76 51.69
C LEU A 12 -5.97 -24.49 50.64
N TYR A 13 -5.23 -25.51 50.22
CA TYR A 13 -4.21 -25.39 49.18
C TYR A 13 -4.82 -25.09 47.81
N VAL A 14 -5.92 -25.77 47.43
CA VAL A 14 -6.64 -25.49 46.18
C VAL A 14 -7.25 -24.09 46.19
N VAL A 15 -7.89 -23.70 47.30
CA VAL A 15 -8.42 -22.34 47.48
C VAL A 15 -7.31 -21.30 47.42
N PHE A 16 -6.16 -21.58 48.05
CA PHE A 16 -4.98 -20.72 48.00
C PHE A 16 -4.48 -20.58 46.56
N ILE A 17 -4.32 -21.66 45.79
CA ILE A 17 -3.92 -21.60 44.38
C ILE A 17 -4.92 -20.76 43.57
N ILE A 18 -6.22 -21.01 43.70
CA ILE A 18 -7.24 -20.26 42.94
C ILE A 18 -7.22 -18.77 43.31
N SER A 19 -7.16 -18.46 44.60
CA SER A 19 -7.08 -17.08 45.09
C SER A 19 -5.78 -16.40 44.66
N PHE A 20 -4.67 -17.11 44.68
CA PHE A 20 -3.35 -16.62 44.29
C PHE A 20 -3.21 -16.41 42.78
N SER A 21 -3.78 -17.30 41.95
CA SER A 21 -3.80 -17.19 40.49
C SER A 21 -4.70 -16.06 39.98
N ASN A 22 -5.70 -15.64 40.76
CA ASN A 22 -6.65 -14.60 40.36
C ASN A 22 -6.43 -13.27 41.09
N GLY A 23 -5.83 -13.27 42.29
CA GLY A 23 -5.78 -12.14 43.21
C GLY A 23 -5.20 -10.87 42.62
N GLY A 24 -4.09 -10.97 41.86
CA GLY A 24 -3.45 -9.82 41.22
C GLY A 24 -4.28 -9.14 40.12
N ARG A 25 -5.35 -9.79 39.64
CA ARG A 25 -6.28 -9.21 38.65
C ARG A 25 -7.37 -8.36 39.31
N PHE A 26 -7.80 -8.73 40.53
CA PHE A 26 -8.96 -8.14 41.20
C PHE A 26 -8.59 -7.18 42.34
N LEU A 27 -7.46 -7.39 43.01
CA LEU A 27 -7.03 -6.62 44.17
C LEU A 27 -5.62 -6.05 43.97
N PRO A 28 -5.30 -4.88 44.55
CA PRO A 28 -3.94 -4.35 44.57
C PRO A 28 -3.06 -5.20 45.49
N THR A 29 -2.53 -6.30 44.97
CA THR A 29 -1.62 -7.17 45.70
C THR A 29 -0.18 -6.67 45.59
N PRO A 30 0.68 -6.94 46.60
CA PRO A 30 2.08 -6.52 46.55
C PRO A 30 2.87 -7.26 45.46
N LEU A 31 2.48 -8.51 45.19
CA LEU A 31 3.01 -9.36 44.14
C LEU A 31 1.90 -9.78 43.19
N GLY A 32 2.21 -9.83 41.90
CA GLY A 32 1.33 -10.30 40.84
C GLY A 32 2.00 -11.41 40.05
N PHE A 33 1.26 -12.49 39.80
CA PHE A 33 1.71 -13.64 39.02
C PHE A 33 0.87 -13.77 37.78
N PHE A 34 1.51 -13.72 36.61
CA PHE A 34 0.81 -13.71 35.32
C PHE A 34 1.46 -14.71 34.39
N THR A 35 0.64 -15.50 33.69
CA THR A 35 1.12 -16.32 32.59
C THR A 35 1.07 -15.50 31.29
N VAL A 36 2.18 -15.52 30.54
CA VAL A 36 2.28 -14.81 29.26
C VAL A 36 1.44 -15.57 28.22
N SER A 37 0.48 -14.90 27.61
CA SER A 37 -0.43 -15.50 26.63
C SER A 37 -0.20 -15.01 25.20
N GLY A 38 0.99 -14.50 24.87
CA GLY A 38 1.25 -13.94 23.55
C GLY A 38 2.74 -13.76 23.25
N PHE A 39 3.06 -13.36 22.02
CA PHE A 39 4.45 -13.20 21.54
C PHE A 39 4.93 -11.75 21.52
N SER A 40 4.12 -10.79 21.97
CA SER A 40 4.44 -9.36 21.84
C SER A 40 5.73 -8.97 22.57
N MET A 41 6.14 -9.74 23.56
CA MET A 41 7.37 -9.53 24.34
C MET A 41 8.52 -10.46 23.92
N TYR A 42 8.42 -11.20 22.82
CA TYR A 42 9.50 -12.05 22.35
C TYR A 42 10.72 -11.21 21.91
N PRO A 43 11.98 -11.64 22.19
CA PRO A 43 12.39 -12.84 22.91
C PRO A 43 12.44 -12.70 24.43
N THR A 44 12.20 -11.51 24.99
CA THR A 44 12.32 -11.20 26.42
C THR A 44 11.37 -12.02 27.30
N LEU A 45 10.12 -12.19 26.88
CA LEU A 45 9.16 -13.09 27.51
C LEU A 45 8.55 -14.00 26.45
N LYS A 46 8.47 -15.28 26.75
CA LYS A 46 7.88 -16.28 25.86
C LYS A 46 6.48 -16.67 26.34
N PRO A 47 5.59 -17.08 25.43
CA PRO A 47 4.30 -17.62 25.84
C PRO A 47 4.44 -18.75 26.85
N GLY A 48 3.61 -18.72 27.87
CA GLY A 48 3.60 -19.66 28.99
C GLY A 48 4.58 -19.30 30.12
N ASP A 49 5.50 -18.34 29.93
CA ASP A 49 6.36 -17.90 31.03
C ASP A 49 5.50 -17.35 32.17
N LEU A 50 5.88 -17.68 33.40
CA LEU A 50 5.28 -17.14 34.62
C LEU A 50 6.02 -15.86 34.99
N VAL A 51 5.37 -14.72 34.77
CA VAL A 51 5.88 -13.39 35.09
C VAL A 51 5.56 -13.04 36.54
N ILE A 52 6.56 -12.48 37.22
CA ILE A 52 6.47 -12.00 38.59
C ILE A 52 6.57 -10.47 38.55
N GLY A 53 5.49 -9.82 39.00
CA GLY A 53 5.40 -8.36 39.10
C GLY A 53 5.30 -7.91 40.54
N VAL A 54 5.84 -6.73 40.83
CA VAL A 54 5.68 -6.00 42.10
C VAL A 54 4.74 -4.83 41.88
N GLY A 55 3.81 -4.60 42.81
CA GLY A 55 2.86 -3.50 42.74
C GLY A 55 3.57 -2.15 42.55
N THR A 56 3.08 -1.32 41.64
CA THR A 56 3.71 -0.02 41.32
C THR A 56 3.74 0.96 42.49
N TYR A 57 2.84 0.80 43.46
CA TYR A 57 2.83 1.52 44.73
C TYR A 57 3.97 1.11 45.68
N ILE A 58 4.64 -0.01 45.43
CA ILE A 58 5.80 -0.50 46.20
C ILE A 58 7.10 -0.23 45.45
N SER A 59 7.12 -0.53 44.15
CA SER A 59 8.30 -0.37 43.31
C SER A 59 7.98 0.58 42.16
N PRO A 60 8.53 1.80 42.19
CA PRO A 60 8.32 2.74 41.10
C PRO A 60 8.94 2.20 39.80
N TYR A 61 8.33 2.60 38.69
CA TYR A 61 8.73 2.23 37.35
C TYR A 61 9.27 3.44 36.60
N LYS A 62 10.12 3.18 35.61
CA LYS A 62 10.71 4.20 34.71
C LYS A 62 10.78 3.67 33.29
N GLU A 63 11.07 4.56 32.35
CA GLU A 63 11.31 4.19 30.96
C GLU A 63 12.35 3.06 30.85
N GLY A 64 12.05 2.09 29.98
CA GLY A 64 12.81 0.85 29.81
C GLY A 64 12.32 -0.33 30.66
N ASP A 65 11.59 -0.11 31.75
CA ASP A 65 11.03 -1.18 32.58
C ASP A 65 9.93 -1.96 31.84
N VAL A 66 9.78 -3.25 32.15
CA VAL A 66 8.63 -4.03 31.70
C VAL A 66 7.51 -3.90 32.73
N VAL A 67 6.32 -3.52 32.28
CA VAL A 67 5.18 -3.26 33.15
C VAL A 67 3.97 -4.04 32.71
N ILE A 68 3.07 -4.31 33.67
CA ILE A 68 1.77 -4.93 33.42
C ILE A 68 0.71 -3.88 33.68
N TYR A 69 -0.04 -3.54 32.64
CA TYR A 69 -1.20 -2.66 32.73
C TYR A 69 -2.47 -3.41 32.38
N CYS A 70 -3.58 -3.05 32.99
CA CYS A 70 -4.86 -3.73 32.77
C CYS A 70 -5.90 -2.73 32.25
N ARG A 71 -6.42 -2.98 31.04
CA ARG A 71 -7.50 -2.17 30.44
C ARG A 71 -8.84 -2.42 31.15
N ASN A 72 -9.03 -3.65 31.61
CA ASN A 72 -10.18 -4.08 32.38
C ASN A 72 -9.76 -5.28 33.25
N ILE A 73 -10.70 -5.83 34.03
CA ILE A 73 -10.43 -6.91 34.98
C ILE A 73 -9.95 -8.20 34.30
N SER A 74 -10.36 -8.45 33.06
CA SER A 74 -10.01 -9.66 32.31
C SER A 74 -8.81 -9.49 31.38
N THR A 75 -8.40 -8.26 31.07
CA THR A 75 -7.42 -7.94 30.02
C THR A 75 -6.25 -7.16 30.60
N CYS A 76 -5.20 -7.88 30.95
CA CYS A 76 -3.91 -7.34 31.35
C CYS A 76 -2.85 -7.60 30.28
N ILE A 77 -2.02 -6.60 30.02
CA ILE A 77 -1.02 -6.58 28.94
C ILE A 77 0.33 -6.30 29.59
N VAL A 78 1.34 -7.09 29.25
CA VAL A 78 2.72 -6.92 29.71
C VAL A 78 3.56 -6.38 28.58
N HIS A 79 4.06 -5.15 28.69
CA HIS A 79 4.88 -4.50 27.65
C HIS A 79 5.99 -3.64 28.26
N ARG A 80 7.00 -3.27 27.46
CA ARG A 80 8.06 -2.37 27.87
C ARG A 80 7.57 -0.92 27.84
N LEU A 81 7.86 -0.19 28.91
CA LEU A 81 7.55 1.23 29.02
C LEU A 81 8.56 2.03 28.17
N MET A 82 8.06 2.72 27.15
CA MET A 82 8.87 3.50 26.23
C MET A 82 8.97 4.96 26.64
N LEU A 83 7.86 5.51 27.13
CA LEU A 83 7.78 6.90 27.59
C LEU A 83 6.79 7.00 28.75
N VAL A 84 7.13 7.82 29.75
CA VAL A 84 6.21 8.17 30.83
C VAL A 84 6.25 9.66 31.09
N ASN A 85 5.08 10.29 31.16
CA ASN A 85 4.94 11.67 31.58
C ASN A 85 3.90 11.79 32.70
N ASN A 86 3.49 13.01 33.03
CA ASN A 86 2.59 13.27 34.16
C ASN A 86 1.14 12.81 33.93
N THR A 87 0.73 12.51 32.71
CA THR A 87 -0.68 12.22 32.38
C THR A 87 -0.89 10.87 31.69
N TYR A 88 0.11 10.39 30.95
CA TYR A 88 0.03 9.14 30.20
C TYR A 88 1.38 8.43 30.13
N ALA A 89 1.29 7.16 29.75
CA ALA A 89 2.43 6.31 29.43
C ALA A 89 2.27 5.73 28.02
N ILE A 90 3.38 5.46 27.36
CA ILE A 90 3.44 4.72 26.10
C ILE A 90 4.22 3.45 26.35
N THR A 91 3.60 2.31 26.05
CA THR A 91 4.25 1.01 26.12
C THR A 91 4.48 0.44 24.72
N LYS A 92 5.33 -0.58 24.61
CA LYS A 92 5.57 -1.32 23.38
C LYS A 92 5.98 -2.74 23.71
N GLY A 93 5.42 -3.71 23.00
CA GLY A 93 5.93 -5.07 22.99
C GLY A 93 7.33 -5.12 22.37
N ASP A 94 8.26 -5.85 22.98
CA ASP A 94 9.62 -6.00 22.45
C ASP A 94 9.64 -6.55 21.02
N TYR A 95 8.69 -7.42 20.69
CA TYR A 95 8.49 -7.98 19.35
C TYR A 95 7.59 -7.14 18.44
N ASN A 96 6.94 -6.10 18.96
CA ASN A 96 6.04 -5.26 18.16
C ASN A 96 6.85 -4.25 17.33
N PRO A 97 6.42 -3.89 16.11
CA PRO A 97 7.13 -2.93 15.26
C PRO A 97 6.89 -1.46 15.66
N SER A 98 5.81 -1.18 16.38
CA SER A 98 5.40 0.17 16.77
C SER A 98 4.96 0.25 18.23
N ASN A 99 4.86 1.47 18.74
CA ASN A 99 4.34 1.75 20.08
C ASN A 99 2.84 1.44 20.18
N ASP A 100 2.40 1.08 21.38
CA ASP A 100 0.99 0.99 21.72
C ASP A 100 0.36 2.39 21.84
N PRO A 101 -0.98 2.49 21.73
CA PRO A 101 -1.69 3.73 22.07
C PRO A 101 -1.40 4.19 23.51
N PRO A 102 -1.43 5.51 23.79
CA PRO A 102 -1.23 6.03 25.15
C PRO A 102 -2.20 5.40 26.16
N ILE A 103 -1.69 5.07 27.33
CA ILE A 103 -2.44 4.51 28.47
C ILE A 103 -2.40 5.46 29.66
N THR A 104 -3.41 5.40 30.52
CA THR A 104 -3.43 6.16 31.78
C THR A 104 -2.46 5.54 32.79
N LEU A 105 -1.85 6.37 33.64
CA LEU A 105 -0.89 5.91 34.65
C LEU A 105 -1.52 4.92 35.63
N ASP A 106 -2.77 5.15 36.03
CA ASP A 106 -3.52 4.27 36.95
C ASP A 106 -3.80 2.87 36.38
N SER A 107 -3.70 2.70 35.05
CA SER A 107 -3.83 1.38 34.45
C SER A 107 -2.61 0.50 34.67
N ILE A 108 -1.45 1.07 35.02
CA ILE A 108 -0.19 0.35 35.25
C ILE A 108 -0.16 -0.18 36.69
N ARG A 109 -0.31 -1.49 36.84
CA ARG A 109 -0.50 -2.13 38.14
C ARG A 109 0.77 -2.74 38.71
N PHE A 110 1.60 -3.34 37.86
CA PHE A 110 2.81 -4.03 38.30
C PHE A 110 4.02 -3.66 37.45
N LYS A 111 5.18 -3.58 38.09
CA LYS A 111 6.49 -3.62 37.45
C LYS A 111 7.02 -5.05 37.47
N VAL A 112 7.40 -5.58 36.31
CA VAL A 112 7.96 -6.93 36.20
C VAL A 112 9.38 -6.95 36.77
N ILE A 113 9.63 -7.89 37.67
CA ILE A 113 10.95 -8.09 38.31
C ILE A 113 11.63 -9.39 37.86
N GLY A 114 10.89 -10.30 37.24
CA GLY A 114 11.44 -11.55 36.73
C GLY A 114 10.39 -12.42 36.05
N SER A 115 10.85 -13.50 35.42
CA SER A 115 10.01 -14.53 34.82
C SER A 115 10.60 -15.91 35.03
N VAL A 116 9.73 -16.92 35.11
CA VAL A 116 10.11 -18.33 35.15
C VAL A 116 9.63 -18.99 33.86
N PRO A 117 10.52 -19.62 33.08
CA PRO A 117 10.14 -20.30 31.84
C PRO A 117 9.07 -21.37 32.05
N LEU A 118 8.16 -21.52 31.07
CA LEU A 118 7.10 -22.55 31.08
C LEU A 118 7.64 -23.95 31.40
N LEU A 119 8.77 -24.31 30.77
CA LEU A 119 9.43 -25.60 30.91
C LEU A 119 9.96 -25.88 32.31
N ILE A 120 10.04 -24.87 33.17
CA ILE A 120 10.51 -25.00 34.56
C ILE A 120 9.31 -25.01 35.51
N TRP A 121 8.47 -23.98 35.49
CA TRP A 121 7.43 -23.84 36.53
C TRP A 121 6.30 -24.86 36.35
N LEU A 122 5.92 -25.22 35.11
CA LEU A 122 4.80 -26.12 34.88
C LEU A 122 5.10 -27.55 35.38
N PRO A 123 6.26 -28.17 35.07
CA PRO A 123 6.61 -29.47 35.64
C PRO A 123 6.69 -29.45 37.17
N LEU A 124 7.23 -28.38 37.76
CA LEU A 124 7.29 -28.23 39.22
C LEU A 124 5.89 -28.13 39.84
N ALA A 125 4.99 -27.35 39.22
CA ALA A 125 3.61 -27.24 39.65
C ALA A 125 2.89 -28.60 39.57
N VAL A 126 3.02 -29.32 38.45
CA VAL A 126 2.44 -30.65 38.27
C VAL A 126 3.01 -31.65 39.28
N ALA A 127 4.34 -31.69 39.46
CA ALA A 127 4.98 -32.58 40.43
C ALA A 127 4.54 -32.28 41.87
N SER A 128 4.39 -31.00 42.24
CA SER A 128 3.90 -30.60 43.56
C SER A 128 2.46 -31.09 43.80
N LEU A 129 1.60 -31.00 42.79
CA LEU A 129 0.22 -31.47 42.87
C LEU A 129 0.19 -33.01 42.96
N ILE A 130 0.98 -33.71 42.16
CA ILE A 130 1.11 -35.17 42.26
C ILE A 130 1.52 -35.57 43.67
N PHE A 131 2.50 -34.91 44.28
CA PHE A 131 2.93 -35.24 45.65
C PHE A 131 1.84 -35.00 46.71
N ILE A 132 1.03 -33.95 46.55
CA ILE A 132 -0.05 -33.60 47.48
C ILE A 132 -1.24 -34.57 47.38
N PHE A 133 -1.62 -34.94 46.16
CA PHE A 133 -2.75 -35.84 45.90
C PHE A 133 -2.37 -37.31 46.01
N PHE A 134 -1.13 -37.65 45.64
CA PHE A 134 -0.55 -38.99 45.68
C PHE A 134 0.74 -39.02 46.51
N PRO A 135 0.66 -38.79 47.83
CA PRO A 135 1.83 -38.92 48.68
C PRO A 135 2.35 -40.35 48.59
N ILE A 136 3.56 -40.51 48.07
CA ILE A 136 4.23 -41.80 47.91
C ILE A 136 4.47 -42.36 49.32
N ASN A 137 3.67 -43.35 49.71
CA ASN A 137 3.79 -44.00 51.00
C ASN A 137 4.50 -45.35 50.78
N PRO A 138 5.78 -45.50 51.13
CA PRO A 138 6.60 -46.63 50.68
C PRO A 138 6.08 -48.00 51.15
N GLY A 139 5.27 -48.06 52.22
CA GLY A 139 4.67 -49.29 52.74
C GLY A 139 3.25 -49.63 52.24
N LYS A 140 2.61 -48.74 51.49
CA LYS A 140 1.30 -48.97 50.87
C LYS A 140 1.47 -48.64 49.40
N GLY A 141 1.64 -49.66 48.55
CA GLY A 141 1.74 -49.47 47.10
C GLY A 141 0.57 -48.66 46.51
N PHE A 142 0.53 -48.51 45.18
CA PHE A 142 -0.45 -47.71 44.41
C PHE A 142 -1.95 -48.09 44.57
N LYS A 143 -2.34 -48.79 45.64
CA LYS A 143 -3.70 -49.19 46.02
C LYS A 143 -4.43 -48.05 46.73
N GLN A 144 -4.48 -46.86 46.15
CA GLN A 144 -5.46 -45.85 46.57
C GLN A 144 -6.73 -46.05 45.73
N PRO A 145 -7.93 -46.10 46.34
CA PRO A 145 -9.16 -46.15 45.58
C PRO A 145 -9.26 -44.91 44.69
N PHE A 146 -9.88 -45.04 43.52
CA PHE A 146 -10.13 -43.92 42.61
C PHE A 146 -11.15 -42.99 43.27
N VAL A 147 -10.69 -42.05 44.10
CA VAL A 147 -11.56 -41.09 44.82
C VAL A 147 -11.92 -39.96 43.87
N LEU A 148 -13.07 -39.32 44.08
CA LEU A 148 -13.53 -38.14 43.35
C LEU A 148 -12.43 -37.06 43.20
N GLU A 149 -11.60 -36.89 44.23
CA GLU A 149 -10.45 -35.97 44.25
C GLU A 149 -9.44 -36.28 43.12
N THR A 150 -9.14 -37.55 42.90
CA THR A 150 -8.24 -38.02 41.83
C THR A 150 -8.83 -37.79 40.45
N PHE A 151 -10.14 -38.01 40.29
CA PHE A 151 -10.84 -37.77 39.04
C PHE A 151 -10.86 -36.28 38.67
N VAL A 152 -11.14 -35.41 39.64
CA VAL A 152 -11.09 -33.95 39.46
C VAL A 152 -9.69 -33.49 39.07
N PHE A 153 -8.65 -34.04 39.70
CA PHE A 153 -7.26 -33.73 39.36
C PHE A 153 -6.88 -34.15 37.93
N LEU A 154 -7.27 -35.36 37.51
CA LEU A 154 -7.00 -35.86 36.15
C LEU A 154 -7.75 -35.04 35.10
N ILE A 155 -9.01 -34.66 35.35
CA ILE A 155 -9.77 -33.76 34.47
C ILE A 155 -9.07 -32.40 34.39
N PHE A 156 -8.66 -31.83 35.52
CA PHE A 156 -7.95 -30.55 35.54
C PHE A 156 -6.65 -30.62 34.70
N LEU A 157 -5.86 -31.69 34.86
CA LEU A 157 -4.64 -31.90 34.09
C LEU A 157 -4.95 -32.01 32.58
N LEU A 158 -5.99 -32.76 32.21
CA LEU A 158 -6.38 -32.98 30.82
C LEU A 158 -6.93 -31.70 30.18
N VAL A 159 -7.72 -30.91 30.91
CA VAL A 159 -8.21 -29.59 30.46
C VAL A 159 -7.06 -28.61 30.27
N ASN A 160 -6.08 -28.57 31.19
CA ASN A 160 -4.91 -27.71 31.02
C ASN A 160 -4.04 -28.16 29.85
N LEU A 161 -3.85 -29.47 29.66
CA LEU A 161 -3.12 -30.00 28.52
C LEU A 161 -3.83 -29.67 27.20
N ALA A 162 -5.15 -29.86 27.15
CA ALA A 162 -5.99 -29.50 26.00
C ALA A 162 -5.97 -27.99 25.73
N TYR A 163 -6.02 -27.16 26.77
CA TYR A 163 -5.89 -25.71 26.64
C TYR A 163 -4.52 -25.34 26.06
N LEU A 164 -3.43 -25.94 26.55
CA LEU A 164 -2.09 -25.71 26.03
C LEU A 164 -1.94 -26.18 24.58
N THR A 165 -2.50 -27.33 24.19
CA THR A 165 -2.43 -27.83 22.81
C THR A 165 -3.28 -27.00 21.85
N ILE A 166 -4.51 -26.67 22.22
CA ILE A 166 -5.37 -25.76 21.45
C ILE A 166 -4.72 -24.39 21.33
N TYR A 167 -4.12 -23.85 22.39
CA TYR A 167 -3.43 -22.57 22.38
C TYR A 167 -2.17 -22.58 21.49
N VAL A 168 -1.37 -23.65 21.51
CA VAL A 168 -0.22 -23.81 20.60
C VAL A 168 -0.67 -23.98 19.13
N LEU A 169 -1.82 -24.62 18.88
CA LEU A 169 -2.37 -24.82 17.53
C LEU A 169 -3.15 -23.62 17.00
N GLN A 170 -3.74 -22.79 17.87
CA GLN A 170 -4.51 -21.60 17.53
C GLN A 170 -3.66 -20.34 17.34
N THR A 171 -2.33 -20.47 17.23
CA THR A 171 -1.48 -19.38 16.76
C THR A 171 -1.19 -19.56 15.27
N PRO A 172 -2.03 -19.02 14.35
CA PRO A 172 -1.41 -18.23 13.31
C PRO A 172 -0.56 -17.16 14.02
N PRO A 173 0.63 -16.81 13.52
CA PRO A 173 1.24 -15.56 13.95
C PRO A 173 0.13 -14.52 13.83
N ALA A 174 -0.11 -13.74 14.88
CA ALA A 174 -0.96 -12.58 14.74
C ALA A 174 -0.39 -11.83 13.54
N LEU A 175 -1.07 -11.95 12.40
CA LEU A 175 -0.88 -11.08 11.27
C LEU A 175 -1.33 -9.75 11.85
N THR A 176 -0.41 -9.07 12.53
CA THR A 176 -0.29 -7.64 12.39
C THR A 176 -0.45 -7.47 10.89
N ARG A 177 -1.59 -6.88 10.48
CA ARG A 177 -1.68 -6.31 9.15
C ARG A 177 -0.66 -5.18 9.18
N ILE A 178 0.63 -5.51 9.13
CA ILE A 178 1.63 -4.67 8.54
C ILE A 178 1.02 -4.48 7.16
N PRO A 179 0.45 -3.31 6.84
CA PRO A 179 0.00 -3.09 5.49
C PRO A 179 1.24 -3.34 4.65
N LEU A 180 1.25 -4.43 3.89
CA LEU A 180 2.40 -4.72 3.06
C LEU A 180 2.59 -3.47 2.20
N PRO A 181 3.78 -2.87 2.20
CA PRO A 181 4.02 -1.71 1.36
C PRO A 181 3.70 -2.15 -0.07
N THR A 182 2.66 -1.55 -0.62
CA THR A 182 2.15 -1.92 -1.95
C THR A 182 2.19 -0.70 -2.83
N VAL A 183 2.70 -0.92 -4.03
CA VAL A 183 2.65 0.03 -5.12
C VAL A 183 1.81 -0.62 -6.20
N GLY A 184 0.64 -0.05 -6.46
CA GLY A 184 -0.15 -0.38 -7.63
C GLY A 184 -0.07 0.76 -8.64
N LEU A 185 0.02 0.45 -9.93
CA LEU A 185 -0.30 1.43 -10.96
C LEU A 185 -1.81 1.70 -10.91
N ALA A 186 -2.20 2.95 -10.67
CA ALA A 186 -3.61 3.34 -10.60
C ALA A 186 -4.12 3.74 -11.98
N THR A 187 -3.35 4.56 -12.71
CA THR A 187 -3.78 5.09 -14.01
C THR A 187 -2.58 5.50 -14.87
N LEU A 188 -2.73 5.33 -16.17
CA LEU A 188 -1.88 5.92 -17.20
C LEU A 188 -2.78 6.79 -18.06
N ALA A 189 -2.45 8.07 -18.18
CA ALA A 189 -3.20 9.02 -18.99
C ALA A 189 -2.25 9.96 -19.73
N THR A 190 -2.80 10.67 -20.70
CA THR A 190 -2.08 11.71 -21.44
C THR A 190 -2.94 12.95 -21.51
N GLU A 191 -2.31 14.12 -21.46
CA GLU A 191 -2.96 15.41 -21.65
C GLU A 191 -2.42 16.07 -22.91
N LYS A 192 -3.29 16.86 -23.57
CA LYS A 192 -2.98 17.63 -24.79
C LYS A 192 -2.26 16.76 -25.83
N GLY A 193 -2.84 15.60 -26.14
CA GLY A 193 -2.33 14.69 -27.17
C GLY A 193 -0.90 14.22 -26.90
N TYR A 194 -0.58 13.75 -25.70
CA TYR A 194 0.76 13.24 -25.32
C TYR A 194 1.79 14.33 -24.97
N SER A 195 1.44 15.62 -24.96
CA SER A 195 2.35 16.67 -24.48
C SER A 195 2.78 16.44 -23.03
N THR A 196 1.87 15.94 -22.20
CA THR A 196 2.15 15.54 -20.82
C THR A 196 1.62 14.13 -20.58
N ILE A 197 2.46 13.28 -20.02
CA ILE A 197 2.13 11.90 -19.63
C ILE A 197 1.90 11.89 -18.12
N ILE A 198 0.79 11.28 -17.72
CA ILE A 198 0.38 11.18 -16.32
C ILE A 198 0.45 9.73 -15.88
N ILE A 199 1.22 9.49 -14.83
CA ILE A 199 1.40 8.17 -14.24
C ILE A 199 1.00 8.28 -12.77
N ASP A 200 -0.12 7.65 -12.43
CA ASP A 200 -0.72 7.73 -11.10
C ASP A 200 -0.54 6.40 -10.37
N TYR A 201 -0.14 6.46 -9.10
CA TYR A 201 0.11 5.31 -8.25
C TYR A 201 -0.87 5.21 -7.10
N ARG A 202 -1.24 3.98 -6.74
CA ARG A 202 -1.88 3.67 -5.47
C ARG A 202 -0.83 3.15 -4.50
N LEU A 203 -0.45 3.98 -3.55
CA LEU A 203 0.54 3.67 -2.53
C LEU A 203 -0.16 3.35 -1.20
N THR A 204 0.26 2.26 -0.56
CA THR A 204 -0.14 1.93 0.81
C THR A 204 1.12 1.76 1.65
N GLY A 205 1.28 2.57 2.69
CA GLY A 205 2.46 2.51 3.57
C GLY A 205 3.78 2.94 2.91
N LEU A 206 3.71 3.72 1.83
CA LEU A 206 4.86 4.23 1.08
C LEU A 206 4.62 5.69 0.66
N SER A 207 5.69 6.44 0.46
CA SER A 207 5.66 7.80 -0.07
C SER A 207 6.75 8.02 -1.12
N ILE A 208 6.43 8.77 -2.18
CA ILE A 208 7.38 9.12 -3.24
C ILE A 208 8.23 10.31 -2.76
N ARG A 209 9.55 10.14 -2.76
CA ARG A 209 10.51 11.21 -2.45
C ARG A 209 10.92 11.98 -3.70
N GLY A 210 11.01 11.31 -4.84
CA GLY A 210 11.41 11.95 -6.10
C GLY A 210 11.57 10.98 -7.26
N VAL A 211 12.00 11.52 -8.39
CA VAL A 211 12.34 10.80 -9.61
C VAL A 211 13.86 10.75 -9.72
N GLU A 212 14.44 9.55 -9.76
CA GLU A 212 15.89 9.34 -9.95
C GLU A 212 16.26 9.29 -11.43
N GLU A 213 15.40 8.67 -12.25
CA GLU A 213 15.64 8.52 -13.68
C GLU A 213 14.31 8.54 -14.45
N CYS A 214 14.30 9.21 -15.60
CA CYS A 214 13.18 9.22 -16.54
C CYS A 214 13.69 9.08 -17.97
N LEU A 215 13.39 7.94 -18.60
CA LEU A 215 13.81 7.60 -19.96
C LEU A 215 12.60 7.26 -20.83
N LEU A 216 12.69 7.66 -22.09
CA LEU A 216 11.77 7.32 -23.16
C LEU A 216 12.50 6.38 -24.11
N ILE A 217 11.93 5.20 -24.35
CA ILE A 217 12.60 4.12 -25.07
C ILE A 217 11.69 3.63 -26.20
N ALA A 218 12.19 3.62 -27.43
CA ALA A 218 11.49 3.07 -28.60
C ALA A 218 12.48 2.32 -29.49
N GLN A 219 12.44 0.99 -29.49
CA GLN A 219 13.43 0.14 -30.17
C GLN A 219 14.87 0.50 -29.74
N SER A 220 15.70 1.02 -30.64
CA SER A 220 17.07 1.48 -30.37
C SER A 220 17.15 2.93 -29.88
N LEU A 221 16.06 3.69 -29.99
CA LEU A 221 16.00 5.07 -29.54
C LEU A 221 15.83 5.12 -28.02
N THR A 222 16.69 5.87 -27.34
CA THR A 222 16.58 6.20 -25.92
C THR A 222 16.82 7.68 -25.70
N THR A 223 15.91 8.36 -25.00
CA THR A 223 15.99 9.81 -24.75
C THR A 223 15.54 10.12 -23.32
N GLN A 224 16.16 11.11 -22.68
CA GLN A 224 15.72 11.58 -21.36
C GLN A 224 14.45 12.43 -21.45
N CYS A 225 13.62 12.37 -20.41
CA CYS A 225 12.46 13.24 -20.29
C CYS A 225 12.89 14.71 -20.12
N SER A 226 12.15 15.64 -20.72
CA SER A 226 12.54 17.07 -20.69
C SER A 226 12.25 17.72 -19.33
N ARG A 227 11.08 17.40 -18.76
CA ARG A 227 10.63 17.85 -17.45
C ARG A 227 9.78 16.75 -16.80
N TYR A 228 9.75 16.76 -15.48
CA TYR A 228 8.83 15.96 -14.70
C TYR A 228 8.47 16.68 -13.40
N SER A 229 7.31 16.38 -12.84
CA SER A 229 6.91 16.87 -11.52
C SER A 229 6.19 15.80 -10.72
N VAL A 230 6.35 15.87 -9.40
CA VAL A 230 5.76 14.94 -8.43
C VAL A 230 4.71 15.69 -7.64
N SER A 231 3.46 15.21 -7.68
CA SER A 231 2.36 15.74 -6.89
C SER A 231 1.67 14.61 -6.13
N GLY A 232 2.12 14.35 -4.90
CA GLY A 232 1.65 13.23 -4.10
C GLY A 232 2.00 11.90 -4.78
N ASN A 233 0.97 11.17 -5.24
CA ASN A 233 1.14 9.88 -5.91
C ASN A 233 1.17 9.97 -7.44
N ARG A 234 1.04 11.18 -7.99
CA ARG A 234 0.97 11.43 -9.42
C ARG A 234 2.30 11.98 -9.93
N ILE A 235 2.80 11.37 -11.00
CA ILE A 235 3.97 11.82 -11.74
C ILE A 235 3.51 12.38 -13.08
N LEU A 236 3.88 13.63 -13.35
CA LEU A 236 3.74 14.26 -14.65
C LEU A 236 5.09 14.19 -15.37
N VAL A 237 5.11 13.71 -16.60
CA VAL A 237 6.30 13.58 -17.43
C VAL A 237 6.05 14.29 -18.75
N ASP A 238 6.95 15.18 -19.14
CA ASP A 238 6.90 15.91 -20.41
C ASP A 238 7.98 15.36 -21.36
N PRO A 239 7.61 14.62 -22.40
CA PRO A 239 8.55 14.17 -23.42
C PRO A 239 9.11 15.35 -24.24
N PRO A 240 10.40 15.33 -24.63
CA PRO A 240 10.96 16.36 -25.50
C PRO A 240 10.36 16.26 -26.91
N ALA A 241 10.15 17.41 -27.56
CA ALA A 241 9.58 17.45 -28.91
C ALA A 241 10.41 16.66 -29.95
N ASP A 242 11.74 16.67 -29.80
CA ASP A 242 12.64 15.94 -30.70
C ASP A 242 12.47 14.42 -30.63
N PHE A 243 11.99 13.89 -29.49
CA PHE A 243 11.68 12.47 -29.37
C PHE A 243 10.52 12.07 -30.29
N TYR A 244 9.44 12.85 -30.32
CA TYR A 244 8.31 12.59 -31.21
C TYR A 244 8.69 12.71 -32.69
N ARG A 245 9.55 13.68 -33.05
CA ARG A 245 10.06 13.78 -34.43
C ARG A 245 10.80 12.51 -34.83
N GLN A 246 11.70 12.02 -33.97
CA GLN A 246 12.42 10.77 -34.25
C GLN A 246 11.49 9.57 -34.36
N LEU A 247 10.43 9.47 -33.54
CA LEU A 247 9.43 8.41 -33.71
C LEU A 247 8.73 8.50 -35.08
N TYR A 248 8.32 9.71 -35.47
CA TYR A 248 7.63 9.96 -36.73
C TYR A 248 8.52 9.62 -37.94
N ASP A 249 9.76 10.09 -37.95
CA ASP A 249 10.71 9.88 -39.05
C ASP A 249 11.07 8.40 -39.24
N ASN A 250 11.09 7.63 -38.14
CA ASN A 250 11.35 6.19 -38.15
C ASN A 250 10.08 5.34 -38.26
N ASN A 251 8.90 5.95 -38.49
CA ASN A 251 7.61 5.27 -38.57
C ASN A 251 7.31 4.38 -37.34
N LEU A 252 7.66 4.88 -36.15
CA LEU A 252 7.41 4.23 -34.87
C LEU A 252 6.14 4.77 -34.23
N SER A 253 5.27 3.88 -33.77
CA SER A 253 3.97 4.22 -33.15
C SER A 253 3.87 3.77 -31.70
N ALA A 254 4.97 3.32 -31.08
CA ALA A 254 4.97 2.89 -29.70
C ALA A 254 6.30 3.20 -29.01
N PHE A 255 6.24 3.53 -27.73
CA PHE A 255 7.39 3.77 -26.88
C PHE A 255 7.11 3.38 -25.44
N ILE A 256 8.16 3.27 -24.63
CA ILE A 256 8.09 2.95 -23.21
C ILE A 256 8.62 4.14 -22.41
N VAL A 257 7.86 4.58 -21.42
CA VAL A 257 8.36 5.47 -20.37
C VAL A 257 8.93 4.61 -19.26
N LYS A 258 10.25 4.62 -19.09
CA LYS A 258 10.95 4.00 -17.96
C LYS A 258 11.17 5.06 -16.88
N LEU A 259 10.62 4.82 -15.70
CA LEU A 259 10.77 5.68 -14.53
C LEU A 259 11.44 4.91 -13.39
N THR A 260 12.43 5.53 -12.77
CA THR A 260 12.99 5.07 -11.50
C THR A 260 12.63 6.10 -10.44
N LEU A 261 11.78 5.72 -9.48
CA LEU A 261 11.33 6.57 -8.40
C LEU A 261 12.04 6.19 -7.10
N SER A 262 12.43 7.20 -6.34
CA SER A 262 12.92 7.04 -4.97
C SER A 262 11.72 7.07 -4.02
N LEU A 263 11.54 6.01 -3.24
CA LEU A 263 10.51 5.91 -2.20
C LEU A 263 11.15 6.07 -0.82
N ASP A 264 10.33 6.32 0.20
CA ASP A 264 10.77 6.29 1.60
C ASP A 264 11.37 4.96 2.05
N GLN A 265 10.93 3.83 1.47
CA GLN A 265 11.42 2.49 1.80
C GLN A 265 11.95 1.69 0.60
N GLY A 266 12.55 2.34 -0.40
CA GLY A 266 13.23 1.65 -1.50
C GLY A 266 13.16 2.41 -2.82
N THR A 267 13.25 1.69 -3.93
CA THR A 267 13.12 2.25 -5.28
C THR A 267 12.05 1.50 -6.07
N LEU A 268 11.33 2.23 -6.91
CA LEU A 268 10.36 1.66 -7.85
C LEU A 268 10.85 1.87 -9.28
N VAL A 269 10.99 0.79 -10.04
CA VAL A 269 11.28 0.85 -11.47
C VAL A 269 10.03 0.50 -12.26
N GLY A 270 9.43 1.51 -12.88
CA GLY A 270 8.28 1.40 -13.76
C GLY A 270 8.68 1.38 -15.23
N LYS A 271 7.99 0.59 -16.04
CA LYS A 271 8.07 0.62 -17.51
C LYS A 271 6.66 0.65 -18.07
N TYR A 272 6.30 1.76 -18.69
CA TYR A 272 4.93 2.03 -19.12
C TYR A 272 4.87 2.15 -20.65
N PRO A 273 4.28 1.17 -21.36
CA PRO A 273 4.13 1.27 -22.80
C PRO A 273 3.03 2.27 -23.17
N PHE A 274 3.31 3.13 -24.13
CA PHE A 274 2.36 4.02 -24.77
C PHE A 274 2.31 3.72 -26.27
N VAL A 275 1.10 3.69 -26.80
CA VAL A 275 0.85 3.59 -28.24
C VAL A 275 0.38 4.95 -28.72
N LEU A 276 0.96 5.40 -29.82
CA LEU A 276 0.67 6.65 -30.49
C LEU A 276 0.03 6.35 -31.85
N GLU A 277 -1.14 6.93 -32.07
CA GLU A 277 -1.82 6.85 -33.36
C GLU A 277 -1.49 8.09 -34.18
N TRP A 278 -0.64 7.94 -35.20
CA TRP A 278 -0.40 9.00 -36.17
C TRP A 278 -1.66 9.23 -37.00
N LYS A 279 -2.25 10.42 -36.89
CA LYS A 279 -3.47 10.81 -37.60
C LYS A 279 -3.16 11.82 -38.69
N LYS A 280 -3.80 11.70 -39.85
CA LYS A 280 -3.72 12.74 -40.88
C LYS A 280 -4.27 14.07 -40.33
N PRO A 281 -3.82 15.23 -40.84
CA PRO A 281 -4.40 16.51 -40.45
C PRO A 281 -5.89 16.53 -40.79
N GLU A 282 -6.70 17.10 -39.88
CA GLU A 282 -8.13 17.28 -40.10
C GLU A 282 -8.36 18.55 -40.91
N LEU A 283 -9.08 18.42 -42.02
CA LEU A 283 -9.29 19.48 -43.00
C LEU A 283 -10.79 19.62 -43.22
N VAL A 284 -11.35 20.77 -42.83
CA VAL A 284 -12.78 21.05 -42.95
C VAL A 284 -13.00 22.48 -43.45
N ILE A 285 -14.12 22.68 -44.14
CA ILE A 285 -14.57 24.01 -44.56
C ILE A 285 -15.73 24.41 -43.66
N VAL A 286 -15.60 25.55 -42.97
CA VAL A 286 -16.62 26.07 -42.05
C VAL A 286 -16.72 27.58 -42.24
N ASN A 287 -17.93 28.09 -42.51
CA ASN A 287 -18.22 29.53 -42.66
C ASN A 287 -17.21 30.26 -43.56
N ASP A 288 -16.99 29.72 -44.76
CA ASP A 288 -16.06 30.26 -45.75
C ASP A 288 -14.58 30.29 -45.36
N LYS A 289 -14.21 29.50 -44.36
CA LYS A 289 -12.83 29.30 -43.94
C LYS A 289 -12.39 27.86 -44.13
N LEU A 290 -11.15 27.68 -44.58
CA LEU A 290 -10.47 26.41 -44.48
C LEU A 290 -9.87 26.30 -43.08
N VAL A 291 -10.34 25.33 -42.31
CA VAL A 291 -9.80 25.01 -40.98
C VAL A 291 -8.89 23.79 -41.13
N LEU A 292 -7.61 23.98 -40.84
CA LEU A 292 -6.62 22.91 -40.79
C LEU A 292 -6.23 22.65 -39.34
N SER A 293 -6.38 21.41 -38.88
CA SER A 293 -6.00 21.00 -37.52
C SER A 293 -4.96 19.89 -37.57
N ASN A 294 -3.87 20.06 -36.82
CA ASN A 294 -2.85 19.04 -36.64
C ASN A 294 -3.10 18.27 -35.33
N PRO A 295 -3.60 17.03 -35.36
CA PRO A 295 -3.86 16.26 -34.15
C PRO A 295 -2.62 15.58 -33.55
N ASN A 296 -1.41 15.83 -34.07
CA ASN A 296 -0.20 15.09 -33.71
C ASN A 296 0.81 15.92 -32.90
N PRO A 297 1.68 15.26 -32.10
CA PRO A 297 2.76 15.92 -31.35
C PRO A 297 3.96 16.36 -32.22
N VAL A 298 3.85 16.23 -33.54
CA VAL A 298 4.90 16.61 -34.50
C VAL A 298 4.35 17.64 -35.49
N PRO A 299 5.19 18.56 -35.98
CA PRO A 299 4.78 19.49 -37.01
C PRO A 299 4.44 18.75 -38.32
N ILE A 300 3.44 19.24 -39.04
CA ILE A 300 3.05 18.73 -40.36
C ILE A 300 3.34 19.79 -41.42
N GLU A 301 4.01 19.39 -42.49
CA GLU A 301 4.29 20.27 -43.62
C GLU A 301 3.12 20.31 -44.60
N ILE A 302 2.57 21.50 -44.79
CA ILE A 302 1.60 21.81 -45.84
C ILE A 302 2.37 22.39 -47.03
N ILE A 303 2.36 21.68 -48.15
CA ILE A 303 3.05 22.10 -49.38
C ILE A 303 2.38 23.35 -49.96
N GLY A 304 1.07 23.45 -49.81
CA GLY A 304 0.25 24.59 -50.22
C GLY A 304 -1.19 24.17 -50.44
N TYR A 305 -2.05 25.15 -50.70
CA TYR A 305 -3.42 24.93 -51.14
C TYR A 305 -3.71 25.66 -52.45
N ARG A 306 -4.66 25.13 -53.21
CA ARG A 306 -5.14 25.69 -54.47
C ARG A 306 -6.64 25.80 -54.44
N ILE A 307 -7.18 26.93 -54.87
CA ILE A 307 -8.62 27.12 -55.05
C ILE A 307 -8.89 27.11 -56.55
N ARG A 308 -9.80 26.25 -57.00
CA ARG A 308 -10.26 26.21 -58.39
C ARG A 308 -11.74 26.56 -58.43
N SER A 309 -12.04 27.65 -59.09
CA SER A 309 -13.41 28.13 -59.27
C SER A 309 -13.84 27.92 -60.72
N TYR A 310 -15.02 27.35 -60.92
CA TYR A 310 -15.58 27.02 -62.24
C TYR A 310 -16.85 27.83 -62.47
N THR A 311 -16.98 28.38 -63.67
CA THR A 311 -18.24 28.97 -64.17
C THR A 311 -18.78 28.05 -65.25
N GLU A 312 -19.92 27.40 -64.98
CA GLU A 312 -20.61 26.56 -65.98
C GLU A 312 -21.62 27.39 -66.76
N ASN A 313 -21.63 27.21 -68.09
CA ASN A 313 -22.67 27.75 -68.94
C ASN A 313 -23.93 26.88 -68.85
N PRO A 314 -25.06 27.38 -68.31
CA PRO A 314 -26.26 26.56 -68.11
C PRO A 314 -26.91 26.08 -69.42
N ARG A 315 -26.48 26.56 -70.59
CA ARG A 315 -27.01 26.14 -71.91
C ARG A 315 -26.15 25.11 -72.64
N THR A 316 -24.83 25.07 -72.38
CA THR A 316 -23.89 24.21 -73.12
C THR A 316 -23.14 23.22 -72.23
N LEU A 317 -23.28 23.30 -70.90
CA LEU A 317 -22.53 22.51 -69.91
C LEU A 317 -21.00 22.62 -70.10
N HIS A 318 -20.53 23.69 -70.76
CA HIS A 318 -19.11 23.97 -70.93
C HIS A 318 -18.60 24.84 -69.77
N VAL A 319 -17.36 24.57 -69.36
CA VAL A 319 -16.62 25.36 -68.38
C VAL A 319 -16.09 26.61 -69.09
N ASP A 320 -16.61 27.78 -68.72
CA ASP A 320 -16.31 29.04 -69.42
C ASP A 320 -15.10 29.79 -68.82
N GLU A 321 -14.85 29.69 -67.51
CA GLU A 321 -13.73 30.37 -66.83
C GLU A 321 -13.21 29.53 -65.66
N VAL A 322 -11.88 29.42 -65.54
CA VAL A 322 -11.18 28.79 -64.41
C VAL A 322 -10.31 29.85 -63.73
N LYS A 323 -10.62 30.18 -62.48
CA LYS A 323 -9.73 31.00 -61.64
C LYS A 323 -8.99 30.10 -60.66
N GLU A 324 -7.67 30.16 -60.69
CA GLU A 324 -6.79 29.41 -59.79
C GLU A 324 -6.04 30.37 -58.85
N TYR A 325 -6.20 30.18 -57.55
CA TYR A 325 -5.39 30.82 -56.52
C TYR A 325 -4.49 29.77 -55.88
N SER A 326 -3.21 30.06 -55.66
CA SER A 326 -2.27 29.15 -55.00
C SER A 326 -1.50 29.86 -53.90
N SER A 327 -1.35 29.19 -52.76
CA SER A 327 -0.54 29.68 -51.63
C SER A 327 0.77 28.92 -51.53
N SER A 328 1.80 29.59 -51.02
CA SER A 328 3.04 28.94 -50.56
C SER A 328 2.78 27.99 -49.40
N GLY A 329 3.67 27.02 -49.24
CA GLY A 329 3.64 26.07 -48.13
C GLY A 329 3.92 26.72 -46.77
N PHE A 330 3.50 26.02 -45.72
CA PHE A 330 3.72 26.39 -44.33
C PHE A 330 3.71 25.16 -43.44
N THR A 331 4.18 25.30 -42.21
CA THR A 331 4.19 24.22 -41.22
C THR A 331 3.06 24.42 -40.21
N LEU A 332 2.23 23.40 -40.01
CA LEU A 332 1.30 23.33 -38.88
C LEU A 332 2.06 22.79 -37.67
N GLN A 333 2.12 23.57 -36.59
CA GLN A 333 2.74 23.18 -35.33
C GLN A 333 1.94 22.05 -34.65
N PRO A 334 2.55 21.32 -33.68
CA PRO A 334 1.85 20.30 -32.91
C PRO A 334 0.57 20.83 -32.25
N PHE A 335 -0.56 20.13 -32.41
CA PHE A 335 -1.87 20.51 -31.85
C PHE A 335 -2.39 21.89 -32.29
N GLU A 336 -1.82 22.48 -33.34
CA GLU A 336 -2.27 23.75 -33.88
C GLU A 336 -3.54 23.57 -34.72
N THR A 337 -4.49 24.49 -34.55
CA THR A 337 -5.58 24.72 -35.49
C THR A 337 -5.39 26.07 -36.15
N ARG A 338 -5.34 26.09 -37.48
CA ARG A 338 -5.17 27.30 -38.28
C ARG A 338 -6.38 27.50 -39.18
N GLU A 339 -6.92 28.71 -39.14
CA GLU A 339 -7.98 29.15 -40.04
C GLU A 339 -7.40 29.98 -41.17
N ILE A 340 -7.88 29.72 -42.40
CA ILE A 340 -7.53 30.49 -43.59
C ILE A 340 -8.82 30.97 -44.22
N ASP A 341 -8.97 32.29 -44.31
CA ASP A 341 -10.08 32.91 -45.03
C ASP A 341 -9.93 32.60 -46.52
N LEU A 342 -10.96 32.00 -47.10
CA LEU A 342 -10.98 31.69 -48.52
C LEU A 342 -11.78 32.78 -49.23
N ALA A 343 -11.14 33.53 -50.12
CA ALA A 343 -11.85 34.44 -51.01
C ALA A 343 -12.20 33.70 -52.31
N TRP A 344 -13.48 33.37 -52.51
CA TRP A 344 -13.96 32.79 -53.77
C TRP A 344 -15.18 33.53 -54.32
N THR A 345 -15.29 33.59 -55.64
CA THR A 345 -16.26 34.48 -56.32
C THR A 345 -17.34 33.75 -57.11
N LEU A 346 -17.17 32.46 -57.42
CA LEU A 346 -18.01 31.73 -58.39
C LEU A 346 -18.87 30.63 -57.73
N SER A 347 -19.87 30.15 -58.46
CA SER A 347 -20.93 29.24 -57.97
C SER A 347 -20.46 27.83 -57.62
N THR A 348 -19.39 27.34 -58.25
CA THR A 348 -18.83 26.01 -57.98
C THR A 348 -17.33 26.15 -57.78
N SER A 349 -16.86 26.05 -56.54
CA SER A 349 -15.43 26.18 -56.21
C SER A 349 -14.94 24.98 -55.40
N TYR A 350 -13.69 24.59 -55.59
CA TYR A 350 -13.05 23.51 -54.86
C TYR A 350 -11.73 23.97 -54.27
N VAL A 351 -11.37 23.46 -53.10
CA VAL A 351 -10.07 23.66 -52.47
C VAL A 351 -9.30 22.35 -52.47
N GLU A 352 -8.12 22.36 -53.05
CA GLU A 352 -7.15 21.27 -53.02
C GLU A 352 -6.03 21.62 -52.03
N VAL A 353 -5.81 20.81 -51.01
CA VAL A 353 -4.72 20.98 -50.04
C VAL A 353 -3.73 19.84 -50.20
N LYS A 354 -2.45 20.16 -50.39
CA LYS A 354 -1.36 19.17 -50.46
C LYS A 354 -0.50 19.24 -49.21
N TYR A 355 -0.23 18.08 -48.61
CA TYR A 355 0.55 17.97 -47.38
C TYR A 355 1.40 16.71 -47.35
N ILE A 356 2.45 16.73 -46.53
CA ILE A 356 3.32 15.58 -46.28
C ILE A 356 2.92 14.93 -44.97
N PHE A 357 2.64 13.63 -45.02
CA PHE A 357 2.36 12.83 -43.84
C PHE A 357 3.08 11.49 -43.94
N MET A 358 3.85 11.11 -42.91
CA MET A 358 4.65 9.88 -42.87
C MET A 358 5.55 9.70 -44.13
N ASN A 359 6.26 10.76 -44.52
CA ASN A 359 7.09 10.83 -45.74
C ASN A 359 6.35 10.54 -47.06
N GLN A 360 5.02 10.65 -47.08
CA GLN A 360 4.19 10.52 -48.27
C GLN A 360 3.41 11.81 -48.52
N THR A 361 3.24 12.16 -49.79
CA THR A 361 2.42 13.32 -50.18
C THR A 361 0.96 12.89 -50.32
N PHE A 362 0.06 13.64 -49.68
CA PHE A 362 -1.37 13.46 -49.78
C PHE A 362 -2.03 14.70 -50.36
N THR A 363 -3.16 14.49 -51.03
CA THR A 363 -4.03 15.54 -51.54
C THR A 363 -5.41 15.37 -50.92
N TRP A 364 -5.92 16.43 -50.33
CA TRP A 364 -7.30 16.53 -49.87
C TRP A 364 -8.06 17.52 -50.76
N VAL A 365 -9.32 17.21 -51.07
CA VAL A 365 -10.18 18.05 -51.89
C VAL A 365 -11.49 18.30 -51.14
N GLY A 366 -11.82 19.57 -50.95
CA GLY A 366 -13.08 20.02 -50.37
C GLY A 366 -13.88 20.83 -51.38
N ARG A 367 -15.20 20.65 -51.37
CA ARG A 367 -16.13 21.46 -52.17
C ARG A 367 -16.56 22.69 -51.37
N LEU A 368 -16.55 23.86 -52.01
CA LEU A 368 -17.07 25.11 -51.48
C LEU A 368 -18.49 25.28 -52.02
N ASP A 369 -19.47 24.97 -51.18
CA ASP A 369 -20.87 25.19 -51.48
C ASP A 369 -21.32 26.52 -50.87
N LYS A 370 -22.07 27.30 -51.66
CA LYS A 370 -22.71 28.54 -51.20
C LYS A 370 -24.03 28.26 -50.51
#